data_AF-A0A1B3XSN3-F1
#
_entry.id   AF-A0A1B3XSN3-F1
#
_cell.length_a   1.000
_cell.length_b   1.000
_cell.length_c   1.000
_cell.angle_alpha   90.00
_cell.angle_beta   90.00
_cell.angle_gamma   90.00
#
_symmetry.space_group_name_H-M   'P 1'
#
loop_
_entity.id
_entity.type
_entity.pdbx_description
1 polymer ?
#
loop_
_entity_poly.entity_id
_entity_poly.type
_entity_poly.pdbx_seq_one_letter_code
_entity_poly.pdbx_strand_id
1 'polypeptide(L)' 'MVTILLEEVGAPSTNESGLKADDPEILSKMIGQKEGWVYTFTCLKGHLENGVHTLWASIVF' A
#
# COMPACT_ATOMS: atom_id res chain seq x y z
N MET A 1 12.46 3.25 5.36
CA MET A 1 11.57 3.71 6.45
C MET A 1 10.20 3.96 5.85
N VAL A 2 9.14 3.48 6.50
CA VAL A 2 7.75 3.65 6.04
C VAL A 2 7.01 4.49 7.07
N THR A 3 6.24 5.47 6.60
CA THR A 3 5.39 6.31 7.44
C THR A 3 3.97 6.32 6.90
N ILE A 4 2.99 6.07 7.77
CA ILE A 4 1.55 6.11 7.45
C ILE A 4 0.94 7.29 8.20
N LEU A 5 0.19 8.13 7.49
CA LEU A 5 -0.55 9.25 8.06
C LEU A 5 -2.04 8.97 7.95
N LEU A 6 -2.72 9.09 9.09
CA LEU A 6 -4.18 8.96 9.20
C LEU A 6 -4.76 10.36 9.42
N GLU A 7 -5.71 10.74 8.58
CA GLU A 7 -6.43 12.00 8.68
C GLU A 7 -7.88 11.70 9.08
N GLU A 8 -8.44 12.52 9.99
CA GLU A 8 -9.83 12.39 10.45
C GLU A 8 -10.85 12.50 9.31
N VAL A 9 -10.50 13.25 8.25
CA VAL A 9 -11.31 13.39 7.02
C VAL A 9 -10.36 13.33 5.82
N GLY A 10 -10.15 12.13 5.27
CA GLY A 10 -9.26 11.93 4.13
C GLY A 10 -8.97 10.46 3.83
N ALA A 11 -8.39 10.19 2.68
CA ALA A 11 -7.83 8.87 2.40
C ALA A 11 -6.48 8.72 3.14
N PRO A 12 -6.16 7.56 3.73
CA PRO A 12 -4.87 7.35 4.35
C PRO A 12 -3.75 7.55 3.31
N SER A 13 -2.68 8.25 3.71
CA SER A 13 -1.51 8.45 2.87
C SER A 13 -0.32 7.68 3.42
N THR A 14 0.53 7.17 2.51
CA THR A 14 1.75 6.46 2.86
C THR A 14 2.92 7.04 2.11
N ASN A 15 4.00 7.26 2.84
CA ASN A 15 5.28 7.65 2.27
C ASN A 15 6.30 6.56 2.57
N GLU A 16 6.83 5.95 1.52
CA GLU A 16 7.90 4.97 1.60
C GLU A 16 9.21 5.57 1.07
N SER A 17 10.26 5.49 1.89
CA SER A 17 11.59 5.99 1.55
C SER A 17 12.62 4.88 1.66
N GLY A 18 13.55 4.81 0.70
CA GLY A 18 14.61 3.80 0.66
C GLY A 18 14.91 3.22 -0.72
N LEU A 19 14.13 3.60 -1.74
CA LEU A 19 14.42 3.26 -3.14
C LEU A 19 15.68 4.01 -3.61
N LYS A 20 16.57 3.28 -4.29
CA LYS A 20 17.80 3.82 -4.87
C LYS A 20 17.54 4.38 -6.27
N ALA A 21 17.78 5.67 -6.47
CA ALA A 21 17.53 6.35 -7.75
C ALA A 21 18.41 5.81 -8.90
N ASP A 22 19.57 5.27 -8.56
CA ASP A 22 20.55 4.64 -9.45
C ASP A 22 20.19 3.20 -9.86
N ASP A 23 19.11 2.64 -9.30
CA ASP A 23 18.66 1.29 -9.63
C ASP A 23 17.93 1.28 -10.98
N PRO A 24 18.40 0.50 -11.98
CA PRO A 24 17.73 0.41 -13.27
C PRO A 24 16.30 -0.14 -13.18
N GLU A 25 15.96 -0.85 -12.09
CA GLU A 25 14.63 -1.41 -11.85
C GLU A 25 13.76 -0.53 -10.94
N ILE A 26 14.18 0.70 -10.62
CA ILE A 26 13.45 1.57 -9.68
C ILE A 26 11.97 1.73 -10.04
N LEU A 27 11.64 1.89 -11.32
CA LEU A 27 10.23 2.04 -11.74
C LEU A 27 9.41 0.79 -11.47
N SER A 28 9.96 -0.40 -11.75
CA SER A 28 9.31 -1.68 -11.47
C SER A 28 9.08 -1.85 -9.97
N LYS A 29 10.09 -1.53 -9.16
CA LYS A 29 10.01 -1.58 -7.70
C LYS A 29 8.98 -0.58 -7.15
N MET A 30 8.97 0.65 -7.66
CA MET A 30 7.98 1.67 -7.28
C MET A 30 6.55 1.25 -7.62
N ILE A 31 6.32 0.65 -8.79
CA ILE A 31 4.99 0.17 -9.20
C ILE A 31 4.54 -0.97 -8.28
N GLY A 32 5.38 -1.99 -8.06
CA GLY A 32 5.04 -3.10 -7.17
C GLY A 32 4.77 -2.66 -5.73
N GLN A 33 5.58 -1.72 -5.20
CA GLN A 33 5.34 -1.14 -3.87
C GLN A 33 4.04 -0.36 -3.81
N LYS A 34 3.75 0.47 -4.82
CA LYS A 34 2.48 1.21 -4.91
C LYS A 34 1.28 0.27 -4.95
N GLU A 35 1.34 -0.80 -5.75
CA GLU A 35 0.26 -1.79 -5.83
C GLU A 35 0.02 -2.50 -4.50
N GLY A 36 1.09 -2.89 -3.80
CA GLY A 36 1.02 -3.47 -2.46
C GLY A 36 0.33 -2.56 -1.44
N TRP A 37 0.64 -1.27 -1.46
CA TRP A 37 0.00 -0.28 -0.57
C TRP A 37 -1.47 -0.03 -0.92
N VAL A 38 -1.80 0.12 -2.21
CA VAL A 38 -3.20 0.27 -2.66
C VAL A 38 -4.04 -0.93 -2.21
N TYR A 39 -3.51 -2.13 -2.38
CA TYR A 39 -4.17 -3.35 -1.94
C TYR A 39 -4.36 -3.39 -0.42
N THR A 40 -3.31 -3.05 0.35
CA THR A 40 -3.36 -3.02 1.82
C THR A 40 -4.45 -2.07 2.31
N PHE A 41 -4.53 -0.85 1.76
CA PHE A 41 -5.57 0.11 2.14
C PHE A 41 -6.96 -0.29 1.67
N THR A 42 -7.08 -0.97 0.53
CA THR A 42 -8.36 -1.52 0.07
C THR A 42 -8.89 -2.57 1.05
N CYS A 43 -8.02 -3.46 1.52
CA CYS A 43 -8.39 -4.47 2.52
C CYS A 43 -8.75 -3.83 3.85
N LEU A 44 -7.95 -2.87 4.32
CA LEU A 44 -8.22 -2.15 5.56
C LEU A 44 -9.56 -1.42 5.50
N LYS A 45 -9.84 -0.75 4.39
CA LYS A 45 -11.13 -0.09 4.15
C LYS A 45 -12.28 -1.10 4.13
N GLY A 46 -12.16 -2.18 3.37
CA GLY A 46 -13.18 -3.23 3.31
C GLY A 46 -13.47 -3.88 4.67
N HIS A 47 -12.42 -4.05 5.48
CA HIS A 47 -12.53 -4.55 6.84
C HIS A 47 -13.27 -3.57 7.76
N LEU A 48 -12.84 -2.30 7.79
CA LEU A 48 -13.40 -1.28 8.70
C LEU A 48 -14.81 -0.83 8.33
N GLU A 49 -15.10 -0.66 7.04
CA GLU A 49 -16.38 -0.13 6.58
C GLU A 49 -17.43 -1.22 6.32
N ASN A 50 -17.01 -2.43 5.92
CA ASN A 50 -17.91 -3.46 5.42
C ASN A 50 -17.78 -4.80 6.14
N GLY A 51 -16.89 -4.91 7.14
CA GLY A 51 -16.67 -6.17 7.87
C GLY A 51 -16.16 -7.30 6.97
N VAL A 52 -15.54 -6.99 5.83
CA VAL A 52 -15.05 -8.00 4.89
C VAL A 52 -13.68 -8.50 5.35
N HIS A 53 -13.62 -9.77 5.72
CA HIS A 53 -12.38 -10.45 6.15
C HIS A 53 -11.79 -11.36 5.08
N THR A 54 -12.50 -11.58 3.96
CA THR A 54 -12.12 -12.52 2.91
C THR A 54 -11.36 -11.87 1.75
N LEU A 55 -11.15 -10.55 1.81
CA LEU A 55 -10.36 -9.80 0.82
C LEU A 55 -8.86 -10.12 0.85
N TRP A 56 -8.45 -11.16 1.58
CA TRP A 56 -7.08 -11.66 1.63
C TRP A 56 -6.74 -12.22 0.25
N ALA A 57 -6.13 -11.39 -0.59
CA ALA A 57 -5.45 -11.81 -1.77
C ALA A 57 -4.50 -12.93 -1.39
N SER A 58 -4.65 -14.04 -2.11
CA SER A 58 -3.54 -14.93 -2.39
C SER A 58 -2.51 -14.12 -3.19
N ILE A 59 -1.75 -13.25 -2.53
CA ILE A 59 -0.64 -12.54 -3.16
C ILE A 59 0.50 -13.55 -3.25
N VAL A 60 0.42 -14.41 -4.26
CA VAL A 60 1.56 -15.19 -4.75
C VAL A 60 2.25 -14.30 -5.77
N PHE A 61 3.42 -13.77 -5.40
CA PHE A 61 4.44 -13.33 -6.34
C PHE A 61 5.53 -14.39 -6.40
#